data_AF-A0A6N7AEF2-F1
#
_entry.id   AF-A0A6N7AEF2-F1
#
_cell.length_a   1.000
_cell.length_b   1.000
_cell.length_c   1.000
_cell.angle_alpha   90.00
_cell.angle_beta   90.00
_cell.angle_gamma   90.00
#
_symmetry.space_group_name_H-M   'P 1'
#
loop_
_entity.id
_entity.type
_entity.pdbx_description
1 polymer ?
#
loop_
_entity_poly.entity_id
_entity_poly.type
_entity_poly.pdbx_seq_one_letter_code
_entity_poly.pdbx_strand_id
1 'polypeptide(L)'
;MIVLFTDFGLEGPYTGQVLAVLQREAPGIPVITLQADAPMGDPFSAAYLLAAYAPAFPAGSVFLCVVDPGVGGARPPLAVQADGAWFVGPGNGLFELVMRRAITVAPFVLTWQPPRLGASFHGRDLFAPVAARLACGAPVPGTAVPRTTLARSDWPEDLPAIVYVDRFGNGSFVIPPDADDAFESESLSGLLGLFDEDEHGAKRHAPKTGPQSTHIVMVRLTPRLLSHSCQALPNDRRGAG
;
A
#
# COMPACT_ATOMS: atom_id res chain seq x y z
N MET A 1 -3.66 1.65 17.70
CA MET A 1 -2.68 2.63 17.18
C MET A 1 -3.08 3.03 15.77
N ILE A 2 -2.55 4.13 15.25
CA ILE A 2 -2.74 4.57 13.87
C ILE A 2 -1.44 4.39 13.10
N VAL A 3 -1.49 3.78 11.93
CA VAL A 3 -0.33 3.50 11.07
C VAL A 3 -0.48 4.29 9.78
N LEU A 4 0.51 5.11 9.41
CA LEU A 4 0.51 5.86 8.16
C LEU A 4 1.24 5.10 7.06
N PHE A 5 0.59 4.99 5.90
CA PHE A 5 1.18 4.48 4.66
C PHE A 5 0.82 5.43 3.52
N THR A 6 1.75 6.27 3.08
CA THR A 6 1.46 7.34 2.11
C THR A 6 2.61 7.56 1.13
N ASP A 7 2.34 8.30 0.05
CA ASP A 7 3.33 8.81 -0.91
C ASP A 7 3.67 10.31 -0.70
N PHE A 8 3.42 10.83 0.51
CA PHE A 8 3.50 12.26 0.82
C PHE A 8 4.92 12.80 1.02
N GLY A 9 5.88 11.92 1.28
CA GLY A 9 7.22 12.26 1.74
C GLY A 9 7.25 12.79 3.18
N LEU A 10 8.46 13.06 3.65
CA LEU A 10 8.73 13.71 4.95
C LEU A 10 9.28 15.13 4.80
N GLU A 11 9.72 15.50 3.60
CA GLU A 11 10.29 16.79 3.24
C GLU A 11 9.19 17.87 3.12
N GLY A 12 7.99 17.45 2.70
CA GLY A 12 6.84 18.32 2.49
C GLY A 12 5.93 18.47 3.72
N PRO A 13 4.97 19.43 3.67
CA PRO A 13 4.10 19.73 4.81
C PRO A 13 2.94 18.73 4.99
N TYR A 14 2.76 17.80 4.05
CA TYR A 14 1.57 16.95 3.96
C TYR A 14 1.46 15.99 5.15
N THR A 15 2.53 15.26 5.45
CA THR A 15 2.58 14.33 6.59
C THR A 15 2.36 15.05 7.92
N GLY A 16 3.00 16.21 8.12
CA GLY A 16 2.81 17.03 9.33
C GLY A 16 1.37 17.50 9.52
N GLN A 17 0.68 17.88 8.45
CA GLN A 17 -0.73 18.27 8.51
C GLN A 17 -1.65 17.11 8.88
N VAL A 18 -1.40 15.91 8.36
CA VAL A 18 -2.15 14.70 8.74
C VAL A 18 -1.93 14.37 10.22
N LEU A 19 -0.67 14.37 10.67
CA LEU A 19 -0.32 14.13 12.07
C LEU A 19 -0.98 15.14 13.00
N ALA A 20 -1.05 16.42 12.63
CA ALA A 20 -1.73 17.45 13.42
C ALA A 20 -3.23 17.17 13.58
N VAL A 21 -3.91 16.67 12.53
CA VAL A 21 -5.32 16.25 12.62
C VAL A 21 -5.43 15.04 13.55
N LEU A 22 -4.62 14.01 13.36
CA LEU A 22 -4.66 12.81 14.19
C LEU A 22 -4.40 13.13 15.67
N GLN A 23 -3.43 13.98 15.97
CA GLN A 23 -3.14 14.40 17.35
C GLN A 23 -4.30 15.19 17.97
N ARG A 24 -5.03 15.99 17.18
CA ARG A 24 -6.20 16.73 17.67
C ARG A 24 -7.40 15.81 17.93
N GLU A 25 -7.68 14.91 17.00
CA GLU A 25 -8.89 14.06 17.02
C GLU A 25 -8.70 12.80 17.89
N ALA A 26 -7.46 12.35 18.10
CA ALA A 26 -7.11 11.15 18.85
C ALA A 26 -5.82 11.33 19.68
N PRO A 27 -5.75 12.31 20.62
CA PRO A 27 -4.51 12.73 21.29
C PRO A 27 -3.80 11.65 22.12
N GLY A 28 -4.49 10.59 22.52
CA GLY A 28 -3.94 9.47 23.30
C GLY A 28 -3.62 8.22 22.46
N ILE A 29 -3.86 8.25 21.15
CA ILE A 29 -3.61 7.09 20.28
C ILE A 29 -2.23 7.22 19.65
N PRO A 30 -1.32 6.25 19.84
CA PRO A 30 -0.02 6.28 19.17
C PRO A 30 -0.17 6.29 17.65
N VAL A 31 0.59 7.17 16.99
CA VAL A 31 0.69 7.25 15.53
C VAL A 31 2.10 6.87 15.11
N ILE A 32 2.22 5.96 14.14
CA ILE A 32 3.50 5.55 13.56
C ILE A 32 3.44 5.65 12.05
N THR A 33 4.53 6.11 11.44
CA THR A 33 4.66 6.15 9.99
C THR A 33 5.35 4.87 9.53
N LEU A 34 4.61 3.97 8.91
CA LEU A 34 5.16 2.75 8.29
C LEU A 34 5.95 3.11 7.04
N GLN A 35 5.34 3.88 6.14
CA GLN A 35 5.98 4.31 4.90
C GLN A 35 5.42 5.68 4.50
N ALA A 36 6.30 6.64 4.23
CA ALA A 36 5.94 7.98 3.76
C ALA A 36 6.27 8.19 2.28
N ASP A 37 6.98 7.26 1.68
CA ASP A 37 7.47 7.25 0.31
C ASP A 37 6.97 6.01 -0.44
N ALA A 38 5.71 5.65 -0.25
CA ALA A 38 5.05 4.66 -1.10
C ALA A 38 5.16 5.09 -2.59
N PRO A 39 5.09 4.15 -3.55
CA PRO A 39 5.15 4.44 -4.98
C PRO A 39 4.23 5.61 -5.36
N MET A 40 4.85 6.72 -5.77
CA MET A 40 4.17 8.01 -5.92
C MET A 40 3.09 7.94 -6.99
N GLY A 41 1.84 8.24 -6.61
CA GLY A 41 0.69 8.21 -7.52
C GLY A 41 0.38 6.81 -8.08
N ASP A 42 0.96 5.75 -7.53
CA ASP A 42 0.81 4.38 -8.04
C ASP A 42 0.16 3.46 -6.99
N PRO A 43 -1.19 3.46 -6.89
CA PRO A 43 -1.90 2.60 -5.96
C PRO A 43 -1.76 1.11 -6.29
N PHE A 44 -1.35 0.75 -7.51
CA PHE A 44 -1.14 -0.64 -7.92
C PHE A 44 0.07 -1.22 -7.20
N SER A 45 1.25 -0.63 -7.43
CA SER A 45 2.49 -1.06 -6.77
C SER A 45 2.41 -0.93 -5.25
N ALA A 46 1.78 0.15 -4.77
CA ALA A 46 1.61 0.41 -3.35
C ALA A 46 0.73 -0.63 -2.63
N ALA A 47 -0.26 -1.21 -3.31
CA ALA A 47 -1.15 -2.22 -2.72
C ALA A 47 -0.39 -3.51 -2.34
N TYR A 48 0.59 -3.93 -3.14
CA TYR A 48 1.41 -5.10 -2.83
C TYR A 48 2.31 -4.85 -1.62
N LEU A 49 2.90 -3.65 -1.52
CA LEU A 49 3.68 -3.25 -0.36
C LEU A 49 2.84 -3.23 0.91
N LEU A 50 1.67 -2.59 0.86
CA LEU A 50 0.76 -2.50 2.00
C LEU A 50 0.36 -3.89 2.49
N ALA A 51 -0.04 -4.78 1.58
CA ALA A 51 -0.46 -6.14 1.92
C ALA A 51 0.66 -6.99 2.53
N ALA A 52 1.91 -6.74 2.16
CA ALA A 52 3.06 -7.46 2.73
C ALA A 52 3.49 -6.92 4.10
N TYR A 53 3.39 -5.61 4.33
CA TYR A 53 3.84 -5.00 5.59
C TYR A 53 2.76 -4.98 6.68
N ALA A 54 1.48 -4.90 6.32
CA ALA A 54 0.39 -4.79 7.29
C ALA A 54 0.32 -5.95 8.32
N PRO A 55 0.60 -7.23 7.98
CA PRO A 55 0.52 -8.35 8.93
C PRO A 55 1.48 -8.25 10.13
N ALA A 56 2.52 -7.41 10.07
CA ALA A 56 3.46 -7.21 11.16
C ALA A 56 2.91 -6.35 12.31
N PHE A 57 1.76 -5.69 12.11
CA PHE A 57 1.14 -4.82 13.10
C PHE A 57 0.09 -5.56 13.91
N PRO A 58 -0.10 -5.20 15.20
CA PRO A 58 -1.07 -5.89 16.05
C PRO A 58 -2.50 -5.66 15.57
N ALA A 59 -3.38 -6.62 15.86
CA ALA A 59 -4.83 -6.45 15.71
C ALA A 59 -5.32 -5.20 16.46
N GLY A 60 -6.37 -4.56 15.94
CA GLY A 60 -6.86 -3.27 16.41
C GLY A 60 -6.08 -2.05 15.90
N SER A 61 -5.07 -2.25 15.04
CA SER A 61 -4.40 -1.16 14.34
C SER A 61 -5.32 -0.55 13.27
N VAL A 62 -5.25 0.78 13.12
CA VAL A 62 -5.94 1.52 12.06
C VAL A 62 -4.90 2.09 11.10
N PHE A 63 -4.84 1.55 9.90
CA PHE A 63 -4.01 2.03 8.82
C PHE A 63 -4.72 3.20 8.10
N LEU A 64 -4.10 4.37 8.12
CA LEU A 64 -4.43 5.47 7.22
C LEU A 64 -3.52 5.36 6.01
N CYS A 65 -4.10 4.95 4.89
CA CYS A 65 -3.37 4.68 3.66
C CYS A 65 -3.78 5.68 2.57
N VAL A 66 -2.84 6.43 2.03
CA VAL A 66 -3.13 7.39 0.95
C VAL A 66 -2.03 7.38 -0.10
N VAL A 67 -2.34 6.75 -1.23
CA VAL A 67 -1.70 6.92 -2.53
C VAL A 67 -2.83 7.19 -3.50
N ASP A 68 -3.03 8.46 -3.88
CA ASP A 68 -4.30 8.91 -4.45
C ASP A 68 -4.14 9.90 -5.62
N PRO A 69 -3.76 9.40 -6.82
CA PRO A 69 -3.72 10.23 -8.02
C PRO A 69 -5.10 10.76 -8.44
N GLY A 70 -6.18 10.17 -7.92
CA GLY A 70 -7.57 10.52 -8.21
C GLY A 70 -8.24 11.39 -7.14
N VAL A 71 -7.48 12.09 -6.29
CA VAL A 71 -8.02 12.98 -5.26
C VAL A 71 -8.97 14.02 -5.87
N GLY A 72 -10.09 14.28 -5.18
CA GLY A 72 -11.16 15.16 -5.70
C GLY A 72 -11.98 14.57 -6.85
N GLY A 73 -11.65 13.38 -7.34
CA GLY A 73 -12.38 12.67 -8.38
C GLY A 73 -13.52 11.80 -7.85
N ALA A 74 -14.02 10.91 -8.72
CA ALA A 74 -15.20 10.08 -8.45
C ALA A 74 -14.93 8.85 -7.56
N ARG A 75 -13.66 8.56 -7.23
CA ARG A 75 -13.28 7.36 -6.47
C ARG A 75 -13.86 7.42 -5.05
N PRO A 76 -14.55 6.37 -4.57
CA PRO A 76 -15.20 6.42 -3.26
C PRO A 76 -14.16 6.50 -2.12
N PRO A 77 -14.50 7.11 -0.98
CA PRO A 77 -13.74 6.93 0.26
C PRO A 77 -14.10 5.59 0.91
N LEU A 78 -13.10 4.84 1.36
CA LEU A 78 -13.29 3.51 1.93
C LEU A 78 -12.76 3.41 3.36
N ALA A 79 -13.43 2.55 4.14
CA ALA A 79 -12.86 1.89 5.29
C ALA A 79 -13.03 0.37 5.12
N VAL A 80 -11.97 -0.40 5.33
CA VAL A 80 -11.99 -1.86 5.23
C VAL A 80 -11.56 -2.44 6.57
N GLN A 81 -12.40 -3.29 7.15
CA GLN A 81 -11.99 -4.12 8.28
C GLN A 81 -11.44 -5.43 7.71
N ALA A 82 -10.19 -5.75 8.01
CA ALA A 82 -9.53 -6.98 7.54
C ALA A 82 -8.66 -7.56 8.66
N ASP A 83 -8.91 -8.82 9.02
CA ASP A 83 -8.17 -9.59 10.04
C ASP A 83 -7.89 -8.83 11.34
N GLY A 84 -8.92 -8.13 11.83
CA GLY A 84 -8.87 -7.38 13.08
C GLY A 84 -8.23 -5.99 12.98
N ALA A 85 -7.74 -5.57 11.82
CA ALA A 85 -7.28 -4.21 11.55
C ALA A 85 -8.29 -3.41 10.72
N TRP A 86 -8.15 -2.08 10.73
CA TRP A 86 -8.89 -1.18 9.85
C TRP A 86 -7.94 -0.55 8.82
N PHE A 87 -8.40 -0.38 7.59
CA PHE A 87 -7.69 0.31 6.51
C PHE A 87 -8.57 1.43 5.98
N VAL A 88 -8.10 2.67 6.03
CA VAL A 88 -8.87 3.88 5.70
C VAL A 88 -8.16 4.63 4.58
N GLY A 89 -8.86 4.92 3.49
CA GLY A 89 -8.21 5.53 2.34
C GLY A 89 -9.05 5.55 1.05
N PRO A 90 -8.39 5.72 -0.11
CA PRO A 90 -9.04 5.80 -1.39
C PRO A 90 -9.52 4.45 -1.94
N GLY A 91 -10.75 4.42 -2.44
CA GLY A 91 -11.30 3.31 -3.23
C GLY A 91 -10.81 3.31 -4.67
N ASN A 92 -9.49 3.28 -4.85
CA ASN A 92 -8.84 3.26 -6.15
C ASN A 92 -8.19 1.90 -6.47
N GLY A 93 -8.13 0.97 -5.51
CA GLY A 93 -7.48 -0.33 -5.63
C GLY A 93 -6.39 -0.56 -4.58
N LEU A 94 -6.00 0.47 -3.82
CA LEU A 94 -4.93 0.37 -2.81
C LEU A 94 -5.14 -0.74 -1.76
N PHE A 95 -6.40 -1.11 -1.49
CA PHE A 95 -6.76 -2.17 -0.53
C PHE A 95 -7.03 -3.54 -1.16
N GLU A 96 -6.86 -3.68 -2.48
CA GLU A 96 -7.19 -4.92 -3.20
C GLU A 96 -6.50 -6.15 -2.59
N LEU A 97 -5.16 -6.10 -2.51
CA LEU A 97 -4.37 -7.26 -2.05
C LEU A 97 -4.59 -7.53 -0.56
N VAL A 98 -4.84 -6.50 0.25
CA VAL A 98 -5.25 -6.67 1.66
C VAL A 98 -6.59 -7.42 1.73
N MET A 99 -7.58 -7.02 0.93
CA MET A 99 -8.91 -7.66 0.93
C MET A 99 -8.88 -9.10 0.41
N ARG A 100 -8.05 -9.39 -0.59
CA ARG A 100 -7.91 -10.75 -1.16
C ARG A 100 -7.30 -11.73 -0.18
N ARG A 101 -6.26 -11.28 0.53
CA ARG A 101 -5.45 -12.13 1.42
C ARG A 101 -6.04 -12.25 2.82
N ALA A 102 -6.97 -11.38 3.18
CA ALA A 102 -7.62 -11.43 4.47
C ALA A 102 -8.54 -12.65 4.61
N ILE A 103 -8.48 -13.30 5.78
CA ILE A 103 -9.40 -14.40 6.13
C ILE A 103 -10.79 -13.83 6.39
N THR A 104 -10.84 -12.71 7.12
CA THR A 104 -12.07 -11.97 7.43
C THR A 104 -11.99 -10.58 6.83
N VAL A 105 -12.99 -10.20 6.03
CA VAL A 105 -13.00 -8.91 5.35
C VAL A 105 -14.40 -8.30 5.31
N ALA A 106 -14.49 -7.02 5.65
CA ALA A 106 -15.70 -6.21 5.56
C ALA A 106 -15.37 -4.80 5.05
N PRO A 107 -15.62 -4.52 3.76
CA PRO A 107 -15.43 -3.19 3.20
C PRO A 107 -16.68 -2.31 3.35
N PHE A 108 -16.43 -1.02 3.59
CA PHE A 108 -17.44 0.01 3.74
C PHE A 108 -17.13 1.18 2.83
N VAL A 109 -18.12 1.61 2.05
CA VAL A 109 -18.08 2.92 1.37
C VAL A 109 -18.50 3.98 2.38
N LEU A 110 -17.59 4.90 2.70
CA LEU A 110 -17.84 5.93 3.68
C LEU A 110 -18.83 6.95 3.15
N THR A 111 -19.88 7.23 3.92
CA THR A 111 -20.89 8.25 3.61
C THR A 111 -20.70 9.51 4.44
N TRP A 112 -19.85 9.44 5.48
CA TRP A 112 -19.45 10.61 6.25
C TRP A 112 -18.53 11.53 5.45
N GLN A 113 -18.76 12.83 5.55
CA GLN A 113 -17.87 13.89 5.05
C GLN A 113 -17.78 15.02 6.08
N PRO A 114 -16.65 15.74 6.14
CA PRO A 114 -16.55 16.96 6.94
C PRO A 114 -17.46 18.06 6.35
N PRO A 115 -17.86 19.09 7.14
CA PRO A 115 -18.67 20.20 6.64
C PRO A 115 -18.06 20.96 5.46
N ARG A 116 -16.73 20.96 5.36
CA ARG A 116 -15.99 21.49 4.22
C ARG A 116 -14.96 20.44 3.80
N LEU A 117 -15.13 19.91 2.60
CA LEU A 117 -14.19 18.98 1.98
C LEU A 117 -13.56 19.67 0.76
N GLY A 118 -12.26 19.94 0.83
CA GLY A 118 -11.51 20.48 -0.31
C GLY A 118 -11.18 19.39 -1.33
N ALA A 119 -11.02 19.77 -2.60
CA ALA A 119 -10.79 18.81 -3.69
C ALA A 119 -9.37 18.23 -3.76
N SER A 120 -8.40 18.79 -3.02
CA SER A 120 -6.97 18.50 -3.23
C SER A 120 -6.27 17.76 -2.10
N PHE A 121 -6.90 17.61 -0.91
CA PHE A 121 -6.22 16.95 0.21
C PHE A 121 -7.13 16.12 1.12
N HIS A 122 -7.79 15.12 0.54
CA HIS A 122 -8.63 14.17 1.28
C HIS A 122 -7.87 13.38 2.36
N GLY A 123 -6.55 13.21 2.24
CA GLY A 123 -5.72 12.64 3.30
C GLY A 123 -5.88 13.35 4.64
N ARG A 124 -5.79 14.68 4.63
CA ARG A 124 -5.97 15.53 5.82
C ARG A 124 -7.43 15.70 6.18
N ASP A 125 -8.28 16.00 5.20
CA ASP A 125 -9.63 16.50 5.47
C ASP A 125 -10.66 15.38 5.70
N LEU A 126 -10.43 14.19 5.15
CA LEU A 126 -11.38 13.08 5.17
C LEU A 126 -10.81 11.83 5.88
N PHE A 127 -9.67 11.31 5.43
CA PHE A 127 -9.13 10.04 5.95
C PHE A 127 -8.56 10.17 7.35
N ALA A 128 -7.86 11.27 7.68
CA ALA A 128 -7.33 11.47 9.03
C ALA A 128 -8.43 11.52 10.11
N PRO A 129 -9.52 12.31 9.96
CA PRO A 129 -10.62 12.27 10.92
C PRO A 129 -11.31 10.90 11.02
N VAL A 130 -11.48 10.18 9.89
CA VAL A 130 -12.07 8.84 9.90
C VAL A 130 -11.18 7.84 10.65
N ALA A 131 -9.87 7.83 10.36
CA ALA A 131 -8.92 6.95 11.02
C ALA A 131 -8.85 7.23 12.53
N ALA A 132 -8.85 8.51 12.93
CA ALA A 132 -8.88 8.90 14.34
C ALA A 132 -10.14 8.37 15.06
N ARG A 133 -11.32 8.51 14.45
CA ARG A 133 -12.57 8.00 15.02
C ARG A 133 -12.55 6.49 15.20
N LEU A 134 -12.16 5.75 14.16
CA LEU A 134 -12.08 4.29 14.23
C LEU A 134 -11.07 3.85 15.29
N ALA A 135 -9.94 4.54 15.42
CA ALA A 135 -8.93 4.21 16.42
C ALA A 135 -9.38 4.50 17.86
N CYS A 136 -10.31 5.46 18.03
CA CYS A 136 -11.01 5.73 19.29
C CYS A 136 -12.23 4.81 19.52
N GLY A 137 -12.50 3.84 18.64
CA GLY A 137 -13.67 2.96 18.73
C GLY A 137 -15.00 3.65 18.40
N ALA A 138 -14.96 4.86 17.81
CA ALA A 138 -16.16 5.58 17.42
C ALA A 138 -16.68 5.12 16.06
N PRO A 139 -18.00 4.96 15.89
CA PRO A 139 -18.58 4.58 14.61
C PRO A 139 -18.38 5.68 13.56
N VAL A 140 -18.19 5.27 12.31
CA VAL A 140 -18.15 6.19 11.16
C VAL A 140 -19.25 5.78 10.18
N PRO A 141 -20.13 6.73 9.77
CA PRO A 141 -21.14 6.45 8.77
C PRO A 141 -20.55 5.89 7.47
N GLY A 142 -21.03 4.73 7.07
CA GLY A 142 -20.66 4.05 5.84
C GLY A 142 -21.63 2.92 5.53
N THR A 143 -21.65 2.52 4.26
CA THR A 143 -22.47 1.41 3.76
C THR A 143 -21.58 0.21 3.53
N ALA A 144 -21.90 -0.91 4.17
CA ALA A 144 -21.22 -2.18 3.89
C ALA A 144 -21.49 -2.59 2.44
N VAL A 145 -20.44 -2.99 1.73
CA VAL A 145 -20.54 -3.45 0.34
C VAL A 145 -19.91 -4.83 0.20
N PRO A 146 -20.36 -5.67 -0.73
CA PRO A 146 -19.65 -6.90 -1.07
C PRO A 146 -18.23 -6.58 -1.54
N ARG A 147 -17.24 -7.39 -1.13
CA ARG A 147 -15.85 -7.23 -1.59
C ARG A 147 -15.74 -7.24 -3.12
N THR A 148 -16.60 -8.01 -3.79
CA THR A 148 -16.66 -8.12 -5.25
C THR A 148 -17.02 -6.81 -5.95
N THR A 149 -17.68 -5.87 -5.26
CA THR A 149 -18.00 -4.54 -5.79
C THR A 149 -16.76 -3.65 -5.92
N LEU A 150 -15.71 -3.94 -5.15
CA LEU A 150 -14.46 -3.17 -5.11
C LEU A 150 -13.29 -3.90 -5.78
N ALA A 151 -13.52 -5.13 -6.24
CA ALA A 151 -12.46 -6.01 -6.73
C ALA A 151 -11.79 -5.44 -7.99
N ARG A 152 -10.47 -5.60 -8.04
CA ARG A 152 -9.64 -5.32 -9.22
C ARG A 152 -9.19 -6.63 -9.84
N SER A 153 -10.11 -7.40 -10.42
CA SER A 153 -9.81 -8.74 -10.96
C SER A 153 -8.79 -8.73 -12.11
N ASP A 154 -8.51 -7.57 -12.68
CA ASP A 154 -7.45 -7.30 -13.65
C ASP A 154 -6.04 -7.27 -13.01
N TRP A 155 -5.93 -7.10 -11.69
CA TRP A 155 -4.64 -7.08 -10.99
C TRP A 155 -4.19 -8.50 -10.69
N PRO A 156 -2.97 -8.89 -11.08
CA PRO A 156 -2.47 -10.23 -10.84
C PRO A 156 -2.31 -10.50 -9.33
N GLU A 157 -2.38 -11.76 -8.93
CA GLU A 157 -2.05 -12.13 -7.55
C GLU A 157 -0.53 -12.08 -7.33
N ASP A 158 0.20 -12.56 -8.35
CA ASP A 158 1.65 -12.63 -8.41
C ASP A 158 2.18 -11.60 -9.39
N LEU A 159 3.07 -10.74 -8.91
CA LEU A 159 3.66 -9.66 -9.69
C LEU A 159 5.18 -9.81 -9.65
N PRO A 160 5.80 -10.58 -10.56
CA PRO A 160 7.25 -10.73 -10.62
C PRO A 160 7.90 -9.45 -11.17
N ALA A 161 7.78 -8.36 -10.43
CA ALA A 161 8.32 -7.05 -10.75
C ALA A 161 8.84 -6.36 -9.49
N ILE A 162 9.81 -5.46 -9.69
CA ILE A 162 10.24 -4.53 -8.66
C ILE A 162 9.19 -3.43 -8.57
N VAL A 163 8.48 -3.37 -7.44
CA VAL A 163 7.39 -2.40 -7.20
C VAL A 163 7.86 -1.15 -6.46
N TYR A 164 9.06 -1.19 -5.87
CA TYR A 164 9.64 -0.08 -5.13
C TYR A 164 11.15 -0.25 -5.00
N VAL A 165 11.87 0.87 -4.99
CA VAL A 165 13.31 0.90 -4.73
C VAL A 165 13.57 1.86 -3.58
N ASP A 166 14.20 1.34 -2.52
CA ASP A 166 14.52 2.15 -1.35
C ASP A 166 15.74 3.06 -1.57
N ARG A 167 15.98 3.96 -0.63
CA ARG A 167 17.12 4.90 -0.66
C ARG A 167 18.50 4.23 -0.57
N PHE A 168 18.58 2.96 -0.19
CA PHE A 168 19.80 2.17 -0.16
C PHE A 168 20.05 1.43 -1.48
N GLY A 169 19.10 1.50 -2.42
CA GLY A 169 19.12 0.81 -3.70
C GLY A 169 18.58 -0.61 -3.63
N ASN A 170 17.79 -0.97 -2.62
CA ASN A 170 17.13 -2.27 -2.58
C ASN A 170 15.78 -2.21 -3.32
N GLY A 171 15.58 -3.10 -4.28
CA GLY A 171 14.31 -3.35 -4.95
C GLY A 171 13.43 -4.30 -4.14
N SER A 172 12.19 -3.88 -3.88
CA SER A 172 11.14 -4.73 -3.32
C SER A 172 10.50 -5.52 -4.45
N PHE A 173 10.75 -6.83 -4.46
CA PHE A 173 10.22 -7.76 -5.43
C PHE A 173 9.06 -8.54 -4.80
N VAL A 174 7.92 -8.58 -5.48
CA VAL A 174 6.73 -9.30 -4.99
C VAL A 174 6.78 -10.73 -5.49
N ILE A 175 6.74 -11.70 -4.56
CA ILE A 175 6.83 -13.12 -4.89
C ILE A 175 5.54 -13.84 -4.45
N PRO A 176 5.04 -14.81 -5.24
CA PRO A 176 3.98 -15.70 -4.81
C PRO A 176 4.23 -16.29 -3.41
N PRO A 177 3.18 -16.49 -2.59
CA PRO A 177 3.31 -17.07 -1.26
C PRO A 177 3.77 -18.54 -1.27
N ASP A 178 3.65 -19.24 -2.40
CA ASP A 178 4.06 -20.62 -2.63
C ASP A 178 5.34 -20.76 -3.47
N ALA A 179 5.99 -19.64 -3.81
CA ALA A 179 7.26 -19.69 -4.50
C ALA A 179 8.32 -20.39 -3.65
N ASP A 180 8.99 -21.37 -4.25
CA ASP A 180 10.16 -21.99 -3.69
C ASP A 180 11.44 -21.24 -4.07
N ASP A 181 12.55 -21.58 -3.42
CA ASP A 181 13.85 -20.96 -3.69
C ASP A 181 14.24 -21.07 -5.18
N ALA A 182 13.72 -22.07 -5.91
CA ALA A 182 13.94 -22.25 -7.34
C ALA A 182 13.18 -21.20 -8.17
N PHE A 183 11.89 -20.97 -7.92
CA PHE A 183 11.10 -19.91 -8.56
C PHE A 183 11.69 -18.53 -8.29
N GLU A 184 12.14 -18.27 -7.05
CA GLU A 184 12.81 -17.02 -6.72
C GLU A 184 14.10 -16.87 -7.54
N SER A 185 14.94 -17.90 -7.58
CA SER A 185 16.19 -17.86 -8.34
C SER A 185 15.97 -17.71 -9.84
N GLU A 186 15.00 -18.40 -10.44
CA GLU A 186 14.69 -18.29 -11.87
C GLU A 186 14.02 -16.97 -12.22
N SER A 187 13.14 -16.44 -11.37
CA SER A 187 12.50 -15.14 -11.58
C SER A 187 13.52 -14.01 -11.43
N LEU A 188 14.37 -14.08 -10.40
CA LEU A 188 15.44 -13.12 -10.19
C LEU A 188 16.50 -13.24 -11.29
N SER A 189 16.91 -14.45 -11.68
CA SER A 189 17.82 -14.68 -12.81
C SER A 189 17.20 -14.34 -14.16
N GLY A 190 15.88 -14.39 -14.33
CA GLY A 190 15.20 -13.91 -15.53
C GLY A 190 15.14 -12.38 -15.59
N LEU A 191 14.93 -11.73 -14.45
CA LEU A 191 14.97 -10.27 -14.32
C LEU A 191 16.41 -9.72 -14.41
N LEU A 192 17.35 -10.43 -13.80
CA LEU A 192 18.77 -10.09 -13.71
C LEU A 192 19.53 -10.54 -14.96
N GLY A 193 19.22 -11.69 -15.56
CA GLY A 193 19.83 -12.24 -16.77
C GLY A 193 19.43 -11.54 -18.07
N LEU A 194 18.63 -10.48 -17.97
CA LEU A 194 18.63 -9.38 -18.94
C LEU A 194 19.93 -8.55 -18.88
N PHE A 195 20.81 -8.79 -17.90
CA PHE A 195 22.03 -8.04 -17.61
C PHE A 195 23.14 -8.95 -17.00
N ASP A 196 24.40 -8.58 -17.23
CA ASP A 196 25.62 -9.41 -17.12
C ASP A 196 25.84 -10.15 -15.78
N GLU A 197 26.40 -11.37 -15.83
CA GLU A 197 26.43 -12.35 -14.72
C GLU A 197 27.42 -12.04 -13.56
N ASP A 198 28.28 -11.02 -13.69
CA ASP A 198 29.46 -10.86 -12.82
C ASP A 198 29.27 -10.04 -11.51
N GLU A 199 28.07 -9.54 -11.17
CA GLU A 199 27.86 -8.64 -10.00
C GLU A 199 26.76 -9.10 -9.01
N HIS A 200 26.62 -10.41 -8.77
CA HIS A 200 25.57 -10.94 -7.91
C HIS A 200 25.80 -10.71 -6.40
N GLY A 201 25.08 -9.75 -5.84
CA GLY A 201 24.99 -9.45 -4.41
C GLY A 201 23.56 -9.42 -3.86
N ALA A 202 22.67 -10.31 -4.34
CA ALA A 202 21.32 -10.46 -3.77
C ALA A 202 21.43 -11.12 -2.38
N LYS A 203 21.10 -10.38 -1.31
CA LYS A 203 21.06 -10.91 0.07
C LYS A 203 19.66 -10.85 0.63
N ARG A 204 19.06 -12.03 0.81
CA ARG A 204 17.77 -12.29 1.47
C ARG A 204 17.64 -11.51 2.78
N HIS A 205 16.62 -10.67 2.87
CA HIS A 205 16.11 -10.10 4.13
C HIS A 205 14.60 -10.32 4.19
N ALA A 206 14.18 -11.56 4.48
CA ALA A 206 12.77 -11.90 4.65
C ALA A 206 12.43 -11.93 6.16
N PRO A 207 11.40 -11.20 6.65
CA PRO A 207 10.80 -11.50 7.94
C PRO A 207 10.11 -12.87 7.84
N LYS A 208 10.47 -13.80 8.73
CA LYS A 208 9.80 -15.11 8.83
C LYS A 208 8.44 -14.91 9.51
N THR A 209 7.37 -14.82 8.74
CA THR A 209 5.99 -14.94 9.25
C THR A 209 5.18 -15.87 8.36
N GLY A 210 4.43 -16.78 9.02
CA GLY A 210 3.30 -17.61 8.57
C GLY A 210 3.21 -18.15 7.12
N PRO A 211 2.73 -19.40 6.92
CA PRO A 211 2.67 -20.08 5.62
C PRO A 211 1.65 -19.53 4.59
N GLN A 212 1.14 -18.30 4.75
CA GLN A 212 0.14 -17.69 3.85
C GLN A 212 0.42 -16.21 3.50
N SER A 213 1.59 -15.67 3.82
CA SER A 213 1.93 -14.28 3.53
C SER A 213 2.79 -14.19 2.27
N THR A 214 2.34 -13.43 1.26
CA THR A 214 3.20 -12.97 0.16
C THR A 214 4.45 -12.32 0.72
N HIS A 215 5.61 -12.80 0.27
CA HIS A 215 6.89 -12.29 0.70
C HIS A 215 7.31 -11.15 -0.23
N ILE A 216 7.67 -10.00 0.34
CA ILE A 216 8.54 -9.07 -0.35
C ILE A 216 9.96 -9.56 -0.14
N VAL A 217 10.63 -9.87 -1.24
CA VAL A 217 12.06 -10.12 -1.23
C VAL A 217 12.77 -8.82 -1.59
N MET A 218 13.63 -8.35 -0.69
CA MET A 218 14.52 -7.24 -0.98
C MET A 218 15.74 -7.73 -1.74
N VAL A 219 15.95 -7.16 -2.91
CA VAL A 219 17.09 -7.46 -3.80
C VAL A 219 17.94 -6.19 -3.92
N ARG A 220 19.24 -6.28 -3.69
CA ARG A 220 20.12 -5.13 -3.88
C ARG A 220 20.30 -4.85 -5.38
N LEU A 221 19.92 -3.66 -5.83
CA LEU A 221 20.09 -3.24 -7.21
C LEU A 221 21.48 -2.61 -7.41
N THR A 222 22.16 -3.00 -8.49
CA THR A 222 23.40 -2.35 -8.92
C THR A 222 23.09 -0.96 -9.52
N PRO A 223 24.06 -0.03 -9.58
CA PRO A 223 23.86 1.29 -10.18
C PRO A 223 23.33 1.27 -11.62
N ARG A 224 23.58 0.19 -12.39
CA ARG A 224 23.04 0.00 -13.75
C ARG A 224 21.55 -0.39 -13.75
N LEU A 225 21.09 -1.16 -12.76
CA LEU A 225 19.67 -1.57 -12.65
C LEU A 225 18.76 -0.39 -12.29
N LEU A 226 19.26 0.57 -11.50
CA LEU A 226 18.55 1.81 -11.15
C LEU A 226 18.16 2.66 -12.38
N SER A 227 18.91 2.57 -13.49
CA SER A 227 18.58 3.30 -14.72
C SER A 227 17.51 2.62 -15.60
N HIS A 228 17.25 1.31 -15.42
CA HIS A 228 16.30 0.54 -16.24
C HIS A 228 14.93 0.33 -15.57
N SER A 229 14.87 0.28 -14.23
CA SER A 229 13.63 0.05 -13.47
C SER A 229 12.58 1.16 -13.60
N CYS A 230 12.96 2.34 -14.12
CA CYS A 230 12.03 3.43 -14.43
C CYS A 230 11.20 3.19 -15.72
N GLN A 231 11.52 2.18 -16.53
CA GLN A 231 10.95 1.99 -17.87
C GLN A 231 10.07 0.73 -18.05
N ALA A 232 9.97 -0.15 -17.05
CA ALA A 232 9.37 -1.48 -17.22
C ALA A 232 8.08 -1.74 -16.40
N LEU A 233 7.35 -0.70 -15.99
CA LEU A 233 5.92 -0.86 -15.69
C LEU A 233 5.17 -0.78 -17.02
N PRO A 234 4.13 -1.60 -17.27
CA PRO A 234 3.33 -1.51 -18.49
C PRO A 234 2.66 -0.14 -18.55
N ASN A 235 3.35 0.77 -19.21
CA ASN A 235 2.87 2.09 -19.52
C ASN A 235 2.02 1.94 -20.77
N ASP A 236 0.87 1.28 -20.66
CA ASP A 236 -0.07 1.21 -21.77
C ASP A 236 -0.84 2.54 -21.88
N ARG A 237 -0.13 3.54 -22.42
CA ARG A 237 -0.76 4.57 -23.22
C ARG A 237 -0.81 4.05 -24.66
N ARG A 238 -1.95 3.50 -25.10
CA ARG A 238 -2.87 4.13 -26.08
C ARG A 238 -3.86 3.16 -26.74
N GLY A 239 -5.13 3.60 -26.75
CA GLY A 239 -6.13 3.33 -27.80
C GLY A 239 -7.36 2.58 -27.28
N ALA A 240 -8.60 2.89 -27.62
CA ALA A 240 -9.21 3.87 -28.52
C ALA A 240 -10.73 3.86 -28.26
N GLY A 241 -11.42 5.00 -28.42
CA GLY A 241 -12.89 5.11 -28.38
C GLY A 241 -13.39 6.27 -27.55
#